data_AF-A0A9Q2UHD5-F1
#
_entry.id   AF-A0A9Q2UHD5-F1
#
_cell.length_a   1.000
_cell.length_b   1.000
_cell.length_c   1.000
_cell.angle_alpha   90.00
_cell.angle_beta   90.00
_cell.angle_gamma   90.00
#
_symmetry.space_group_name_H-M   'P 1'
#
loop_
_entity.id
_entity.type
_entity.pdbx_description
1 polymer ?
#
loop_
_entity_poly.entity_id
_entity_poly.type
_entity_poly.pdbx_seq_one_letter_code
_entity_poly.pdbx_strand_id
1 'polypeptide(L)'
;YKDSINKKSNQKNIGIIKSSNLCAEIVEYSDKNETAVCNLASIALPKFVNKKEKKYNYKKLYETAKLATKNLDRVIDINFYPTDKTKKSNNLHRPIGLGVQGLSDVFFILELPHESKKAEEINKKIFETIYFAAVEASMELAKEKGTYSSYDGSPLSEGKFQFDLWGVKPSNMWDWKNLKEKIKKYGVRNSLITACMPTASTGIILGNTETFQIQTSNIYKRQTLSGEFLLVNRHLVKQLSKRNLWNKTMRDNIILENGSVQNIPNFPKDLKEIYKTVWETSQRTVIDMAADRAPFIDQTQSMNLWLSNPTFGKVNSMHMYAWEKGLKTGMYYLRSRSAVDAVKVTVSSEKRAKENFLNNNTTDATEECLTCTA
;
A
#
# COMPACT_ATOMS: atom_id res chain seq x y z
N TYR A 1 5.28 -8.06 14.93
CA TYR A 1 6.39 -8.10 15.90
C TYR A 1 6.00 -7.39 17.18
N LYS A 2 5.75 -8.16 18.26
CA LYS A 2 5.16 -7.69 19.52
C LYS A 2 5.90 -6.50 20.14
N ASP A 3 7.23 -6.55 20.20
CA ASP A 3 8.02 -5.49 20.86
C ASP A 3 8.02 -4.20 20.05
N SER A 4 8.10 -4.30 18.72
CA SER A 4 7.99 -3.14 17.83
C SER A 4 6.62 -2.44 17.98
N ILE A 5 5.55 -3.22 18.14
CA ILE A 5 4.20 -2.71 18.40
C ILE A 5 4.16 -1.96 19.73
N ASN A 6 4.57 -2.61 20.82
CA ASN A 6 4.44 -2.06 22.18
C ASN A 6 5.39 -0.87 22.43
N LYS A 7 6.62 -0.89 21.87
CA LYS A 7 7.55 0.24 21.99
C LYS A 7 7.06 1.49 21.28
N LYS A 8 6.27 1.33 20.21
CA LYS A 8 5.89 2.39 19.26
C LYS A 8 4.38 2.57 19.15
N SER A 9 3.66 2.33 20.24
CA SER A 9 2.23 2.60 20.35
C SER A 9 2.00 3.80 21.25
N ASN A 10 1.06 4.67 20.85
CA ASN A 10 0.59 5.73 21.72
C ASN A 10 -0.26 5.20 22.89
N GLN A 11 -0.75 3.96 22.82
CA GLN A 11 -1.48 3.28 23.89
C GLN A 11 -0.56 2.50 24.85
N LYS A 12 0.76 2.69 24.78
CA LYS A 12 1.70 1.97 25.67
C LYS A 12 1.52 2.33 27.17
N ASN A 13 0.83 3.43 27.48
CA ASN A 13 0.56 3.88 28.84
C ASN A 13 -0.55 3.08 29.53
N ILE A 14 -1.44 2.45 28.77
CA ILE A 14 -2.60 1.70 29.32
C ILE A 14 -2.37 0.19 29.41
N GLY A 15 -1.26 -0.31 28.87
CA GLY A 15 -0.83 -1.69 29.06
C GLY A 15 -0.14 -2.31 27.85
N ILE A 16 0.05 -3.62 27.92
CA ILE A 16 0.69 -4.40 26.84
C ILE A 16 -0.37 -4.78 25.81
N ILE A 17 -0.14 -4.40 24.56
CA ILE A 17 -0.91 -4.86 23.39
C ILE A 17 -0.54 -6.32 23.12
N LYS A 18 -1.55 -7.20 23.17
CA LYS A 18 -1.38 -8.66 23.14
C LYS A 18 -1.56 -9.26 21.74
N SER A 19 -2.28 -8.58 20.85
CA SER A 19 -2.59 -9.06 19.52
C SER A 19 -2.81 -7.91 18.54
N SER A 20 -3.00 -8.26 17.26
CA SER A 20 -3.55 -7.37 16.25
C SER A 20 -4.99 -7.80 15.92
N ASN A 21 -5.61 -7.22 14.89
CA ASN A 21 -6.90 -7.65 14.35
C ASN A 21 -6.74 -8.70 13.22
N LEU A 22 -7.87 -9.06 12.61
CA LEU A 22 -7.94 -10.00 11.48
C LEU A 22 -6.97 -9.67 10.33
N CYS A 23 -6.81 -8.39 10.02
CA CYS A 23 -6.07 -7.92 8.85
C CYS A 23 -4.65 -7.41 9.17
N ALA A 24 -4.21 -7.53 10.43
CA ALA A 24 -2.88 -7.16 10.89
C ALA A 24 -2.50 -5.67 10.68
N GLU A 25 -3.45 -4.73 10.68
CA GLU A 25 -3.24 -3.28 10.63
C GLU A 25 -3.56 -2.56 11.94
N ILE A 26 -4.37 -3.17 12.81
CA ILE A 26 -4.83 -2.57 14.07
C ILE A 26 -4.06 -3.14 15.24
N VAL A 27 -3.54 -2.26 16.10
CA VAL A 27 -2.71 -2.65 17.25
C VAL A 27 -3.12 -1.87 18.49
N GLU A 28 -4.31 -2.21 18.98
CA GLU A 28 -4.98 -1.56 20.10
C GLU A 28 -4.92 -2.43 21.36
N TYR A 29 -4.95 -1.79 22.53
CA TYR A 29 -5.00 -2.46 23.82
C TYR A 29 -6.33 -3.23 24.00
N SER A 30 -6.27 -4.36 24.71
CA SER A 30 -7.44 -5.16 25.07
C SER A 30 -7.17 -5.98 26.32
N ASP A 31 -8.19 -6.19 27.14
CA ASP A 31 -8.13 -7.03 28.33
C ASP A 31 -9.45 -7.72 28.65
N LYS A 32 -9.60 -8.22 29.89
CA LYS A 32 -10.83 -8.91 30.32
C LYS A 32 -12.08 -8.02 30.28
N ASN A 33 -11.92 -6.70 30.36
CA ASN A 33 -12.98 -5.69 30.44
C ASN A 33 -13.12 -4.86 29.16
N GLU A 34 -12.13 -4.91 28.25
CA GLU A 34 -12.05 -4.04 27.09
C GLU A 34 -11.78 -4.83 25.80
N THR A 35 -12.67 -4.67 24.83
CA THR A 35 -12.51 -5.20 23.48
C THR A 35 -12.34 -4.03 22.53
N ALA A 36 -11.16 -3.90 21.92
CA ALA A 36 -10.83 -2.85 20.95
C ALA A 36 -11.78 -2.84 19.73
N VAL A 37 -11.97 -1.66 19.11
CA VAL A 37 -12.91 -1.46 18.01
C VAL A 37 -12.27 -0.62 16.91
N CYS A 38 -12.33 -1.13 15.67
CA CYS A 38 -11.68 -0.51 14.52
C CYS A 38 -12.66 0.41 13.77
N ASN A 39 -12.48 1.73 13.85
CA ASN A 39 -13.27 2.72 13.10
C ASN A 39 -12.48 3.15 11.85
N LEU A 40 -12.86 2.65 10.66
CA LEU A 40 -11.99 2.65 9.48
C LEU A 40 -12.51 3.51 8.32
N ALA A 41 -11.62 4.26 7.67
CA ALA A 41 -11.87 4.88 6.37
C ALA A 41 -10.59 4.90 5.52
N SER A 42 -10.73 4.98 4.20
CA SER A 42 -9.58 5.05 3.28
C SER A 42 -9.66 6.24 2.33
N ILE A 43 -8.53 6.91 2.14
CA ILE A 43 -8.40 8.03 1.21
C ILE A 43 -8.01 7.52 -0.18
N ALA A 44 -8.76 7.93 -1.22
CA ALA A 44 -8.46 7.63 -2.62
C ALA A 44 -7.34 8.54 -3.15
N LEU A 45 -6.08 8.11 -2.98
CA LEU A 45 -4.87 8.87 -3.34
C LEU A 45 -4.84 9.40 -4.79
N PRO A 46 -5.37 8.70 -5.81
CA PRO A 46 -5.35 9.20 -7.20
C PRO A 46 -6.09 10.53 -7.41
N LYS A 47 -7.01 10.89 -6.51
CA LYS A 47 -7.80 12.13 -6.60
C LYS A 47 -6.98 13.39 -6.37
N PHE A 48 -5.76 13.26 -5.84
CA PHE A 48 -4.88 14.39 -5.53
C PHE A 48 -3.78 14.61 -6.59
N VAL A 49 -3.78 13.84 -7.68
CA VAL A 49 -2.83 14.04 -8.76
C VAL A 49 -3.35 15.06 -9.77
N ASN A 50 -2.63 16.17 -9.94
CA ASN A 50 -2.84 17.06 -11.08
C ASN A 50 -2.28 16.39 -12.34
N LYS A 51 -3.17 15.88 -13.19
CA LYS A 51 -2.80 15.12 -14.40
C LYS A 51 -2.09 15.97 -15.46
N LYS A 52 -2.32 17.29 -15.49
CA LYS A 52 -1.69 18.21 -16.45
C LYS A 52 -0.27 18.54 -16.01
N GLU A 53 -0.10 18.92 -14.75
CA GLU A 53 1.20 19.32 -14.20
C GLU A 53 2.07 18.15 -13.74
N LYS A 54 1.51 16.93 -13.66
CA LYS A 54 2.17 15.74 -13.12
C LYS A 54 2.72 15.98 -11.71
N LYS A 55 1.94 16.69 -10.90
CA LYS A 55 2.25 17.03 -9.50
C LYS A 55 1.19 16.47 -8.55
N TYR A 56 1.62 16.13 -7.35
CA TYR A 56 0.75 15.66 -6.28
C TYR A 56 0.32 16.84 -5.39
N ASN A 57 -0.98 16.98 -5.14
CA ASN A 57 -1.55 18.06 -4.35
C ASN A 57 -1.67 17.66 -2.87
N TYR A 58 -0.61 17.88 -2.10
CA TYR A 58 -0.56 17.56 -0.67
C TYR A 58 -1.50 18.42 0.16
N LYS A 59 -1.77 19.67 -0.22
CA LYS A 59 -2.72 20.54 0.50
C LYS A 59 -4.14 19.99 0.49
N LYS A 60 -4.60 19.52 -0.68
CA LYS A 60 -5.93 18.91 -0.81
C LYS A 60 -6.02 17.55 -0.10
N LEU A 61 -4.93 16.79 -0.09
CA LEU A 61 -4.82 15.56 0.71
C LEU A 61 -4.98 15.86 2.21
N TYR A 62 -4.28 16.88 2.71
CA TYR A 62 -4.37 17.35 4.08
C TYR A 62 -5.80 17.74 4.45
N GLU A 63 -6.47 18.57 3.64
CA GLU A 63 -7.88 18.97 3.87
C GLU A 63 -8.81 17.75 3.96
N THR A 64 -8.62 16.77 3.07
CA THR A 64 -9.43 15.54 3.04
C THR A 64 -9.16 14.65 4.25
N ALA A 65 -7.90 14.53 4.68
CA ALA A 65 -7.53 13.75 5.84
C ALA A 65 -8.09 14.35 7.14
N LYS A 66 -8.13 15.69 7.27
CA LYS A 66 -8.81 16.37 8.39
C LYS A 66 -10.28 16.04 8.44
N LEU A 67 -10.98 16.14 7.30
CA LEU A 67 -12.40 15.82 7.22
C LEU A 67 -12.68 14.36 7.57
N ALA A 68 -11.91 13.43 6.99
CA ALA A 68 -12.06 12.00 7.26
C ALA A 68 -11.85 11.68 8.75
N THR A 69 -10.87 12.33 9.39
CA THR A 69 -10.61 12.19 10.83
C THR A 69 -11.80 12.63 11.67
N LYS A 70 -12.39 13.79 11.38
CA LYS A 70 -13.59 14.29 12.08
C LYS A 70 -14.79 13.37 11.89
N ASN A 71 -14.96 12.81 10.70
CA ASN A 71 -16.01 11.83 10.43
C ASN A 71 -15.81 10.55 11.23
N LEU A 72 -14.58 10.03 11.31
CA LEU A 72 -14.26 8.83 12.09
C LEU A 72 -14.44 9.05 13.60
N ASP A 73 -14.10 10.22 14.14
CA ASP A 73 -14.40 10.53 15.55
C ASP A 73 -15.92 10.52 15.82
N ARG A 74 -16.72 11.03 14.88
CA ARG A 74 -18.18 11.00 15.00
C ARG A 74 -18.75 9.58 14.93
N VAL A 75 -18.15 8.68 14.15
CA VAL A 75 -18.56 7.27 14.07
C VAL A 75 -18.55 6.63 15.46
N ILE A 76 -17.55 6.93 16.30
CA ILE A 76 -17.46 6.39 17.67
C ILE A 76 -18.72 6.69 18.48
N ASP A 77 -19.28 7.89 18.35
CA ASP A 77 -20.42 8.32 19.15
C ASP A 77 -21.75 7.74 18.65
N ILE A 78 -21.89 7.53 17.33
CA ILE A 78 -23.14 7.04 16.72
C ILE A 78 -23.18 5.52 16.55
N ASN A 79 -22.04 4.83 16.70
CA ASN A 79 -21.94 3.41 16.44
C ASN A 79 -22.81 2.59 17.43
N PHE A 80 -23.45 1.55 16.91
CA PHE A 80 -24.06 0.53 17.75
C PHE A 80 -22.98 -0.47 18.18
N TYR A 81 -22.82 -0.64 19.49
CA TYR A 81 -21.83 -1.55 20.05
C TYR A 81 -22.47 -2.88 20.43
N PRO A 82 -21.98 -4.03 19.92
CA PRO A 82 -22.57 -5.34 20.20
C PRO A 82 -22.35 -5.81 21.64
N THR A 83 -21.36 -5.24 22.35
CA THR A 83 -21.10 -5.56 23.77
C THR A 83 -20.67 -4.33 24.56
N ASP A 84 -20.88 -4.33 25.87
CA ASP A 84 -20.44 -3.24 26.74
C ASP A 84 -18.92 -3.06 26.74
N LYS A 85 -18.15 -4.15 26.60
CA LYS A 85 -16.68 -4.09 26.51
C LYS A 85 -16.21 -3.31 25.29
N THR A 86 -16.89 -3.48 24.15
CA THR A 86 -16.61 -2.72 22.92
C THR A 86 -16.96 -1.24 23.08
N LYS A 87 -18.11 -0.94 23.69
CA LYS A 87 -18.52 0.44 23.97
C LYS A 87 -17.56 1.12 24.94
N LYS A 88 -17.15 0.42 26.00
CA LYS A 88 -16.22 0.92 27.01
C LYS A 88 -14.88 1.30 26.37
N SER A 89 -14.24 0.37 25.67
CA SER A 89 -12.90 0.59 25.10
C SER A 89 -12.90 1.74 24.08
N ASN A 90 -13.86 1.76 23.15
CA ASN A 90 -13.91 2.79 22.11
C ASN A 90 -14.20 4.19 22.70
N ASN A 91 -15.02 4.30 23.76
CA ASN A 91 -15.25 5.59 24.42
C ASN A 91 -14.05 6.07 25.24
N LEU A 92 -13.32 5.17 25.91
CA LEU A 92 -12.16 5.50 26.73
C LEU A 92 -10.98 6.00 25.88
N HIS A 93 -10.69 5.30 24.77
CA HIS A 93 -9.46 5.49 24.01
C HIS A 93 -9.70 6.18 22.67
N ARG A 94 -10.93 6.13 22.14
CA ARG A 94 -11.34 6.74 20.87
C ARG A 94 -10.41 6.49 19.67
N PRO A 95 -9.88 5.27 19.46
CA PRO A 95 -8.98 5.01 18.34
C PRO A 95 -9.74 5.05 17.00
N ILE A 96 -9.05 5.50 15.96
CA ILE A 96 -9.53 5.46 14.58
C ILE A 96 -8.42 4.91 13.67
N GLY A 97 -8.80 4.48 12.47
CA GLY A 97 -7.90 3.95 11.46
C GLY A 97 -8.13 4.61 10.10
N LEU A 98 -7.42 5.70 9.84
CA LEU A 98 -7.38 6.36 8.55
C LEU A 98 -6.29 5.73 7.67
N GLY A 99 -6.72 5.04 6.63
CA GLY A 99 -5.85 4.39 5.64
C GLY A 99 -5.93 5.05 4.27
N VAL A 100 -5.42 4.34 3.26
CA VAL A 100 -5.34 4.81 1.88
C VAL A 100 -5.80 3.73 0.90
N GLN A 101 -6.03 4.12 -0.35
CA GLN A 101 -6.16 3.22 -1.49
C GLN A 101 -5.63 3.90 -2.76
N GLY A 102 -5.22 3.09 -3.73
CA GLY A 102 -4.78 3.56 -5.03
C GLY A 102 -3.36 4.12 -5.08
N LEU A 103 -2.42 3.66 -4.24
CA LEU A 103 -1.04 4.15 -4.31
C LEU A 103 -0.37 3.84 -5.66
N SER A 104 -0.57 2.62 -6.20
CA SER A 104 -0.04 2.25 -7.52
C SER A 104 -0.64 3.11 -8.63
N ASP A 105 -1.94 3.43 -8.55
CA ASP A 105 -2.58 4.35 -9.49
C ASP A 105 -1.93 5.75 -9.47
N VAL A 106 -1.48 6.25 -8.32
CA VAL A 106 -0.74 7.52 -8.24
C VAL A 106 0.52 7.45 -9.08
N PHE A 107 1.31 6.39 -8.92
CA PHE A 107 2.55 6.22 -9.67
C PHE A 107 2.29 6.01 -11.16
N PHE A 108 1.24 5.27 -11.55
CA PHE A 108 0.86 5.15 -12.95
C PHE A 108 0.44 6.48 -13.58
N ILE A 109 -0.33 7.31 -12.85
CA ILE A 109 -0.75 8.63 -13.36
C ILE A 109 0.46 9.57 -13.48
N LEU A 110 1.39 9.50 -12.55
CA LEU A 110 2.64 10.27 -12.56
C LEU A 110 3.72 9.68 -13.47
N GLU A 111 3.47 8.51 -14.07
CA GLU A 111 4.40 7.79 -14.94
C GLU A 111 5.72 7.47 -14.23
N LEU A 112 5.63 6.95 -13.00
CA LEU A 112 6.77 6.59 -12.15
C LEU A 112 6.83 5.08 -11.92
N PRO A 113 8.00 4.45 -12.07
CA PRO A 113 8.25 3.11 -11.54
C PRO A 113 8.13 3.10 -10.01
N HIS A 114 7.56 2.03 -9.46
CA HIS A 114 7.48 1.83 -8.01
C HIS A 114 8.84 1.89 -7.31
N GLU A 115 9.88 1.40 -7.98
CA GLU A 115 11.26 1.32 -7.45
C GLU A 115 12.03 2.64 -7.62
N SER A 116 11.41 3.69 -8.15
CA SER A 116 12.06 4.98 -8.36
C SER A 116 12.17 5.80 -7.06
N LYS A 117 13.26 6.57 -6.93
CA LYS A 117 13.47 7.49 -5.81
C LYS A 117 12.34 8.51 -5.63
N LYS A 118 11.73 8.94 -6.74
CA LYS A 118 10.59 9.86 -6.72
C LYS A 118 9.32 9.20 -6.16
N ALA A 119 9.09 7.91 -6.43
CA ALA A 119 7.98 7.16 -5.83
C ALA A 119 8.19 6.96 -4.32
N GLU A 120 9.43 6.68 -3.89
CA GLU A 120 9.83 6.62 -2.48
C GLU A 120 9.51 7.94 -1.74
N GLU A 121 9.91 9.07 -2.33
CA GLU A 121 9.66 10.40 -1.77
C GLU A 121 8.17 10.75 -1.68
N ILE A 122 7.39 10.44 -2.73
CA ILE A 122 5.94 10.65 -2.74
C ILE A 122 5.26 9.77 -1.67
N ASN A 123 5.68 8.52 -1.51
CA ASN A 123 5.21 7.64 -0.44
C ASN A 123 5.42 8.31 0.93
N LYS A 124 6.65 8.75 1.25
CA LYS A 124 6.94 9.45 2.52
C LYS A 124 6.03 10.66 2.72
N LYS A 125 5.95 11.55 1.73
CA LYS A 125 5.19 12.80 1.81
C LYS A 125 3.68 12.58 1.91
N ILE A 126 3.12 11.55 1.29
CA ILE A 126 1.70 11.20 1.41
C ILE A 126 1.38 10.84 2.87
N PHE A 127 2.15 9.93 3.46
CA PHE A 127 1.87 9.45 4.81
C PHE A 127 2.21 10.51 5.87
N GLU A 128 3.27 11.28 5.68
CA GLU A 128 3.58 12.45 6.52
C GLU A 128 2.41 13.45 6.51
N THR A 129 1.86 13.74 5.34
CA THR A 129 0.70 14.65 5.19
C THR A 129 -0.55 14.13 5.89
N ILE A 130 -0.88 12.84 5.70
CA ILE A 130 -2.06 12.23 6.33
C ILE A 130 -1.93 12.25 7.84
N TYR A 131 -0.76 11.88 8.38
CA TYR A 131 -0.54 11.86 9.82
C TYR A 131 -0.60 13.27 10.41
N PHE A 132 0.06 14.25 9.79
CA PHE A 132 0.00 15.65 10.24
C PHE A 132 -1.43 16.17 10.29
N ALA A 133 -2.16 16.01 9.17
CA ALA A 133 -3.55 16.44 9.05
C ALA A 133 -4.45 15.80 10.10
N ALA A 134 -4.32 14.49 10.28
CA ALA A 134 -5.20 13.73 11.13
C ALA A 134 -4.92 14.00 12.62
N VAL A 135 -3.65 14.13 13.03
CA VAL A 135 -3.30 14.55 14.39
C VAL A 135 -3.79 15.97 14.68
N GLU A 136 -3.64 16.90 13.74
CA GLU A 136 -4.15 18.26 13.93
C GLU A 136 -5.67 18.29 14.03
N ALA A 137 -6.40 17.57 13.19
CA ALA A 137 -7.85 17.45 13.31
C ALA A 137 -8.27 16.85 14.66
N SER A 138 -7.53 15.88 15.17
CA SER A 138 -7.75 15.31 16.50
C SER A 138 -7.47 16.33 17.62
N MET A 139 -6.45 17.17 17.48
CA MET A 139 -6.17 18.28 18.39
C MET A 139 -7.28 19.35 18.35
N GLU A 140 -7.79 19.70 17.17
CA GLU A 140 -8.94 20.62 17.04
C GLU A 140 -10.18 20.08 17.75
N LEU A 141 -10.47 18.79 17.58
CA LEU A 141 -11.57 18.13 18.29
C LEU A 141 -11.35 18.11 19.80
N ALA A 142 -10.11 17.98 20.27
CA ALA A 142 -9.80 18.02 21.70
C ALA A 142 -10.01 19.41 22.29
N LYS A 143 -9.67 20.46 21.55
CA LYS A 143 -9.96 21.85 21.94
C LYS A 143 -11.47 22.09 22.13
N GLU A 144 -12.31 21.45 21.32
CA GLU A 144 -13.77 21.60 21.38
C GLU A 144 -14.44 20.67 22.41
N LYS A 145 -14.00 19.41 22.49
CA LYS A 145 -14.69 18.34 23.22
C LYS A 145 -13.90 17.76 24.41
N GLY A 146 -12.68 18.23 24.64
CA GLY A 146 -11.71 17.62 25.55
C GLY A 146 -10.98 16.42 24.93
N THR A 147 -9.92 15.96 25.60
CA THR A 147 -9.13 14.80 25.19
C THR A 147 -9.90 13.48 25.35
N TYR A 148 -9.37 12.37 24.83
CA TYR A 148 -9.86 11.04 25.21
C TYR A 148 -9.46 10.72 26.66
N SER A 149 -10.23 9.86 27.33
CA SER A 149 -10.13 9.64 28.77
C SER A 149 -8.75 9.15 29.25
N SER A 150 -8.06 8.35 28.43
CA SER A 150 -6.73 7.80 28.79
C SER A 150 -5.56 8.56 28.14
N TYR A 151 -5.73 9.86 27.86
CA TYR A 151 -4.72 10.68 27.20
C TYR A 151 -3.49 10.91 28.05
N ASP A 152 -3.67 11.19 29.34
CA ASP A 152 -2.57 11.52 30.23
C ASP A 152 -1.61 10.33 30.38
N GLY A 153 -0.31 10.60 30.29
CA GLY A 153 0.75 9.61 30.28
C GLY A 153 0.97 8.92 28.93
N SER A 154 0.15 9.19 27.91
CA SER A 154 0.43 8.71 26.54
C SER A 154 1.65 9.44 25.94
N PRO A 155 2.40 8.81 25.02
CA PRO A 155 3.49 9.48 24.29
C PRO A 155 3.10 10.84 23.67
N LEU A 156 1.90 10.97 23.08
CA LEU A 156 1.42 12.25 22.55
C LEU A 156 1.20 13.30 23.64
N SER A 157 0.84 12.92 24.87
CA SER A 157 0.79 13.84 26.03
C SER A 157 2.16 14.36 26.43
N GLU A 158 3.22 13.59 26.17
CA GLU A 158 4.61 13.99 26.35
C GLU A 158 5.20 14.71 25.11
N GLY A 159 4.37 14.97 24.08
CA GLY A 159 4.81 15.59 22.83
C GLY A 159 5.68 14.69 21.94
N LYS A 160 5.57 13.36 22.10
CA LYS A 160 6.23 12.35 21.26
C LYS A 160 5.25 11.87 20.19
N PHE A 161 5.52 12.23 18.94
CA PHE A 161 4.78 11.73 17.79
C PHE A 161 5.23 10.33 17.40
N GLN A 162 4.52 9.71 16.46
CA GLN A 162 4.89 8.39 15.98
C GLN A 162 6.31 8.36 15.43
N PHE A 163 6.74 9.33 14.61
CA PHE A 163 8.10 9.35 14.07
C PHE A 163 9.17 9.49 15.16
N ASP A 164 8.87 10.15 16.28
CA ASP A 164 9.76 10.23 17.44
C ASP A 164 9.97 8.82 18.04
N LEU A 165 8.92 8.00 18.12
CA LEU A 165 8.99 6.60 18.57
C LEU A 165 9.78 5.70 17.60
N TRP A 166 9.96 6.13 16.34
CA TRP A 166 10.82 5.49 15.36
C TRP A 166 12.24 6.06 15.30
N GLY A 167 12.53 7.15 16.03
CA GLY A 167 13.80 7.86 15.92
C GLY A 167 14.00 8.53 14.55
N VAL A 168 12.92 8.87 13.85
CA VAL A 168 12.94 9.45 12.50
C VAL A 168 12.62 10.93 12.57
N LYS A 169 13.43 11.75 11.88
CA LYS A 169 13.13 13.17 11.68
C LYS A 169 12.18 13.34 10.48
N PRO A 170 11.01 13.99 10.64
CA PRO A 170 10.11 14.26 9.52
C PRO A 170 10.70 15.30 8.56
N SER A 171 10.07 15.50 7.41
CA SER A 171 10.48 16.58 6.50
C SER A 171 10.03 17.95 7.02
N ASN A 172 10.46 19.02 6.35
CA ASN A 172 10.02 20.38 6.65
C ASN A 172 8.70 20.75 5.93
N MET A 173 7.95 19.76 5.40
CA MET A 173 6.72 20.02 4.66
C MET A 173 5.60 20.59 5.54
N TRP A 174 5.54 20.16 6.81
CA TRP A 174 4.51 20.55 7.75
C TRP A 174 5.12 21.05 9.06
N ASP A 175 4.43 21.99 9.72
CA ASP A 175 4.92 22.63 10.94
C ASP A 175 4.64 21.78 12.19
N TRP A 176 5.45 20.73 12.36
CA TRP A 176 5.40 19.83 13.50
C TRP A 176 5.65 20.52 14.85
N LYS A 177 6.42 21.63 14.85
CA LYS A 177 6.75 22.37 16.07
C LYS A 177 5.51 23.06 16.62
N ASN A 178 4.83 23.85 15.78
CA ASN A 178 3.59 24.52 16.16
C ASN A 178 2.49 23.50 16.51
N LEU A 179 2.38 22.39 15.77
CA LEU A 179 1.44 21.33 16.13
C LEU A 179 1.75 20.74 17.52
N LYS A 180 3.03 20.51 17.86
CA LYS A 180 3.43 20.05 19.20
C LYS A 180 3.02 21.04 20.30
N GLU A 181 3.20 22.33 20.07
CA GLU A 181 2.79 23.39 21.01
C GLU A 181 1.27 23.42 21.22
N LYS A 182 0.49 23.27 20.14
CA LYS A 182 -0.97 23.17 20.21
C LYS A 182 -1.42 21.91 20.96
N ILE A 183 -0.80 20.76 20.70
CA ILE A 183 -1.10 19.50 21.41
C ILE A 183 -0.77 19.64 22.89
N LYS A 184 0.35 20.26 23.27
CA LYS A 184 0.67 20.52 24.68
C LYS A 184 -0.41 21.34 25.39
N LYS A 185 -1.09 22.23 24.67
CA LYS A 185 -2.15 23.10 25.21
C LYS A 185 -3.53 22.44 25.24
N TYR A 186 -3.89 21.70 24.20
CA TYR A 186 -5.26 21.22 23.99
C TYR A 186 -5.41 19.69 24.04
N GLY A 187 -4.30 18.97 23.96
CA GLY A 187 -4.26 17.52 23.78
C GLY A 187 -4.76 17.05 22.42
N VAL A 188 -5.16 15.78 22.33
CA VAL A 188 -5.78 15.17 21.15
C VAL A 188 -7.01 14.34 21.55
N ARG A 189 -7.96 14.19 20.62
CA ARG A 189 -9.24 13.50 20.85
C ARG A 189 -9.18 12.00 20.64
N ASN A 190 -8.19 11.50 19.90
CA ASN A 190 -8.09 10.09 19.49
C ASN A 190 -6.72 9.53 19.89
N SER A 191 -6.70 8.34 20.50
CA SER A 191 -5.44 7.71 20.94
C SER A 191 -4.58 7.20 19.80
N LEU A 192 -5.20 6.73 18.72
CA LEU A 192 -4.57 6.23 17.50
C LEU A 192 -5.40 6.72 16.31
N ILE A 193 -4.75 6.98 15.17
CA ILE A 193 -5.36 7.75 14.09
C ILE A 193 -5.20 7.09 12.71
N THR A 194 -4.08 6.40 12.47
CA THR A 194 -3.65 5.95 11.14
C THR A 194 -3.39 4.45 11.11
N ALA A 195 -4.10 3.75 10.23
CA ALA A 195 -3.96 2.32 10.02
C ALA A 195 -4.25 1.98 8.56
N CYS A 196 -3.36 1.24 7.89
CA CYS A 196 -3.53 0.92 6.49
C CYS A 196 -4.12 -0.49 6.31
N MET A 197 -5.44 -0.54 6.24
CA MET A 197 -6.23 -1.75 6.03
C MET A 197 -6.19 -2.26 4.57
N PRO A 198 -6.59 -3.51 4.32
CA PRO A 198 -6.93 -3.98 2.99
C PRO A 198 -8.18 -3.26 2.50
N THR A 199 -8.18 -2.82 1.25
CA THR A 199 -9.30 -2.10 0.63
C THR A 199 -9.87 -2.86 -0.55
N ALA A 200 -9.96 -4.19 -0.45
CA ALA A 200 -10.37 -5.07 -1.54
C ALA A 200 -11.70 -4.61 -2.18
N SER A 201 -12.77 -4.49 -1.39
CA SER A 201 -14.09 -4.11 -1.91
C SER A 201 -14.19 -2.62 -2.25
N THR A 202 -13.73 -1.73 -1.37
CA THR A 202 -13.83 -0.27 -1.55
C THR A 202 -12.91 0.25 -2.65
N GLY A 203 -11.76 -0.39 -2.84
CA GLY A 203 -10.86 -0.19 -3.97
C GLY A 203 -11.56 -0.53 -5.28
N ILE A 204 -12.23 -1.69 -5.37
CA ILE A 204 -13.02 -2.05 -6.56
C ILE A 204 -14.13 -1.04 -6.84
N ILE A 205 -14.88 -0.61 -5.82
CA ILE A 205 -15.96 0.38 -5.95
C ILE A 205 -15.45 1.69 -6.56
N LEU A 206 -14.31 2.19 -6.09
CA LEU A 206 -13.69 3.41 -6.63
C LEU A 206 -12.81 3.15 -7.86
N GLY A 207 -12.68 1.88 -8.26
CA GLY A 207 -11.81 1.41 -9.32
C GLY A 207 -10.33 1.66 -9.05
N ASN A 208 -9.86 1.69 -7.81
CA ASN A 208 -8.45 1.87 -7.45
C ASN A 208 -7.78 0.52 -7.13
N THR A 209 -6.46 0.50 -7.26
CA THR A 209 -5.60 -0.54 -6.69
C THR A 209 -5.74 -0.58 -5.16
N GLU A 210 -5.56 -1.77 -4.60
CA GLU A 210 -5.77 -1.98 -3.18
C GLU A 210 -4.70 -1.27 -2.35
N THR A 211 -5.13 -0.48 -1.37
CA THR A 211 -4.28 0.17 -0.35
C THR A 211 -3.00 0.80 -0.93
N PHE A 212 -1.84 0.40 -0.42
CA PHE A 212 -0.51 0.75 -0.90
C PHE A 212 0.15 -0.34 -1.76
N GLN A 213 -0.57 -1.40 -2.14
CA GLN A 213 0.00 -2.59 -2.78
C GLN A 213 0.33 -2.34 -4.26
N ILE A 214 1.44 -2.92 -4.70
CA ILE A 214 1.81 -2.99 -6.12
C ILE A 214 0.80 -3.89 -6.84
N GLN A 215 0.37 -3.46 -8.03
CA GLN A 215 -0.61 -4.23 -8.80
C GLN A 215 -0.10 -5.65 -9.10
N THR A 216 -0.96 -6.64 -8.85
CA THR A 216 -0.60 -8.06 -8.99
C THR A 216 -0.52 -8.53 -10.44
N SER A 217 -1.21 -7.85 -11.35
CA SER A 217 -1.28 -8.17 -12.77
C SER A 217 -1.82 -6.99 -13.57
N ASN A 218 -1.31 -6.72 -14.78
CA ASN A 218 -1.93 -5.74 -15.69
C ASN A 218 -3.19 -6.26 -16.39
N ILE A 219 -3.60 -7.50 -16.10
CA ILE A 219 -4.90 -8.05 -16.53
C ILE A 219 -5.59 -8.77 -15.38
N TYR A 220 -6.89 -8.54 -15.22
CA TYR A 220 -7.69 -9.17 -14.19
C TYR A 220 -9.06 -9.59 -14.71
N LYS A 221 -9.55 -10.71 -14.19
CA LYS A 221 -10.89 -11.22 -14.47
C LYS A 221 -11.89 -10.54 -13.53
N ARG A 222 -13.00 -10.07 -14.08
CA ARG A 222 -14.15 -9.58 -13.33
C ARG A 222 -15.36 -10.44 -13.66
N GLN A 223 -15.86 -11.14 -12.66
CA GLN A 223 -17.14 -11.85 -12.77
C GLN A 223 -18.28 -10.87 -12.53
N THR A 224 -19.27 -10.89 -13.41
CA THR A 224 -20.55 -10.19 -13.26
C THR A 224 -21.69 -11.17 -13.48
N LEU A 225 -22.93 -10.75 -13.20
CA LEU A 225 -24.12 -11.55 -13.51
C LEU A 225 -24.22 -11.93 -15.01
N SER A 226 -23.60 -11.12 -15.89
CA SER A 226 -23.62 -11.31 -17.34
C SER A 226 -22.42 -12.11 -17.87
N GLY A 227 -21.58 -12.66 -16.99
CA GLY A 227 -20.44 -13.50 -17.36
C GLY A 227 -19.08 -12.97 -16.89
N GLU A 228 -18.01 -13.56 -17.43
CA GLU A 228 -16.63 -13.21 -17.08
C GLU A 228 -16.04 -12.22 -18.09
N PHE A 229 -15.50 -11.11 -17.59
CA PHE A 229 -14.86 -10.08 -18.41
C PHE A 229 -13.39 -9.95 -18.05
N LEU A 230 -12.51 -9.96 -19.05
CA LEU A 230 -11.11 -9.62 -18.89
C LEU A 230 -10.93 -8.10 -18.97
N LEU A 231 -10.34 -7.53 -17.93
CA LEU A 231 -10.06 -6.11 -17.83
C LEU A 231 -8.54 -5.91 -17.80
N VAL A 232 -8.05 -5.06 -18.70
CA VAL A 232 -6.64 -4.65 -18.74
C VAL A 232 -6.49 -3.37 -17.92
N ASN A 233 -5.34 -3.20 -17.28
CA ASN A 233 -4.97 -2.00 -16.54
C ASN A 233 -5.23 -0.75 -17.40
N ARG A 234 -6.25 0.03 -17.02
CA ARG A 234 -6.68 1.23 -17.74
C ARG A 234 -5.58 2.26 -17.94
N HIS A 235 -4.62 2.34 -17.02
CA HIS A 235 -3.50 3.28 -17.13
C HIS A 235 -2.54 2.82 -18.22
N LEU A 236 -2.23 1.53 -18.25
CA LEU A 236 -1.41 0.92 -19.30
C LEU A 236 -2.06 1.10 -20.67
N VAL A 237 -3.36 0.78 -20.79
CA VAL A 237 -4.12 0.98 -22.04
C VAL A 237 -4.00 2.43 -22.50
N LYS A 238 -4.23 3.40 -21.59
CA LYS A 238 -4.10 4.82 -21.91
C LYS A 238 -2.70 5.20 -22.42
N GLN A 239 -1.64 4.65 -21.83
CA GLN A 239 -0.26 4.93 -22.26
C GLN A 239 0.08 4.30 -23.61
N LEU A 240 -0.43 3.10 -23.88
CA LEU A 240 -0.26 2.43 -25.17
C LEU A 240 -1.08 3.12 -26.27
N SER A 241 -2.33 3.51 -25.99
CA SER A 241 -3.17 4.23 -26.94
C SER A 241 -2.57 5.58 -27.34
N LYS A 242 -2.01 6.34 -26.39
CA LYS A 242 -1.29 7.59 -26.69
C LYS A 242 -0.11 7.41 -27.64
N ARG A 243 0.48 6.21 -27.67
CA ARG A 243 1.62 5.85 -28.53
C ARG A 243 1.18 5.11 -29.79
N ASN A 244 -0.13 4.97 -30.05
CA ASN A 244 -0.69 4.15 -31.11
C ASN A 244 -0.26 2.67 -31.07
N LEU A 245 0.07 2.15 -29.88
CA LEU A 245 0.51 0.77 -29.66
C LEU A 245 -0.62 -0.14 -29.16
N TRP A 246 -1.79 0.42 -28.83
CA TRP A 246 -2.92 -0.37 -28.34
C TRP A 246 -3.72 -0.98 -29.49
N ASN A 247 -3.60 -2.28 -29.68
CA ASN A 247 -4.35 -3.06 -30.66
C ASN A 247 -4.65 -4.48 -30.12
N LYS A 248 -5.41 -5.28 -30.89
CA LYS A 248 -5.78 -6.65 -30.53
C LYS A 248 -4.54 -7.51 -30.22
N THR A 249 -3.51 -7.44 -31.05
CA THR A 249 -2.26 -8.19 -30.86
C THR A 249 -1.57 -7.84 -29.55
N MET A 250 -1.47 -6.55 -29.21
CA MET A 250 -0.89 -6.09 -27.94
C MET A 250 -1.69 -6.59 -26.74
N ARG A 251 -3.04 -6.50 -26.80
CA ARG A 251 -3.91 -7.02 -25.75
C ARG A 251 -3.73 -8.54 -25.56
N ASP A 252 -3.73 -9.28 -26.66
CA ASP A 252 -3.62 -10.74 -26.65
C ASP A 252 -2.23 -11.17 -26.15
N ASN A 253 -1.17 -10.41 -26.45
CA ASN A 253 0.16 -10.60 -25.85
C ASN A 253 0.18 -10.41 -24.34
N ILE A 254 -0.48 -9.36 -23.83
CA ILE A 254 -0.59 -9.13 -22.37
C ILE A 254 -1.37 -10.28 -21.69
N ILE A 255 -2.39 -10.83 -22.36
CA ILE A 255 -3.12 -12.01 -21.89
C ILE A 255 -2.20 -13.22 -21.81
N LEU A 256 -1.46 -13.51 -22.89
CA LEU A 256 -0.53 -14.66 -22.97
C LEU A 256 0.57 -14.59 -21.91
N GLU A 257 1.05 -13.38 -21.61
CA GLU A 257 2.06 -13.13 -20.56
C GLU A 257 1.45 -12.99 -19.15
N ASN A 258 0.19 -13.40 -18.95
CA ASN A 258 -0.51 -13.34 -17.66
C ASN A 258 -0.47 -11.95 -17.00
N GLY A 259 -0.55 -10.90 -17.80
CA GLY A 259 -0.51 -9.51 -17.36
C GLY A 259 0.89 -8.93 -17.13
N SER A 260 1.94 -9.70 -17.37
CA SER A 260 3.30 -9.15 -17.50
C SER A 260 3.45 -8.40 -18.82
N VAL A 261 4.28 -7.36 -18.81
CA VAL A 261 4.68 -6.64 -20.03
C VAL A 261 6.17 -6.82 -20.35
N GLN A 262 6.90 -7.58 -19.51
CA GLN A 262 8.36 -7.65 -19.58
C GLN A 262 8.86 -8.39 -20.82
N ASN A 263 8.17 -9.46 -21.22
CA ASN A 263 8.58 -10.33 -22.33
C ASN A 263 7.89 -10.01 -23.66
N ILE A 264 7.10 -8.93 -23.73
CA ILE A 264 6.44 -8.53 -24.97
C ILE A 264 7.47 -7.90 -25.92
N PRO A 265 7.64 -8.43 -27.14
CA PRO A 265 8.55 -7.87 -28.15
C PRO A 265 8.19 -6.43 -28.50
N ASN A 266 9.21 -5.60 -28.74
CA ASN A 266 9.05 -4.18 -29.12
C ASN A 266 8.21 -3.34 -28.14
N PHE A 267 8.03 -3.80 -26.90
CA PHE A 267 7.31 -3.06 -25.87
C PHE A 267 8.21 -1.94 -25.28
N PRO A 268 7.72 -0.69 -25.15
CA PRO A 268 8.53 0.44 -24.69
C PRO A 268 9.18 0.21 -23.32
N LYS A 269 10.50 0.40 -23.23
CA LYS A 269 11.28 0.13 -22.00
C LYS A 269 10.84 0.99 -20.81
N ASP A 270 10.48 2.25 -21.04
CA ASP A 270 9.93 3.15 -20.02
C ASP A 270 8.64 2.59 -19.41
N LEU A 271 7.75 2.03 -20.25
CA LEU A 271 6.51 1.44 -19.79
C LEU A 271 6.73 0.09 -19.09
N LYS A 272 7.76 -0.69 -19.45
CA LYS A 272 8.10 -1.93 -18.74
C LYS A 272 8.39 -1.67 -17.28
N GLU A 273 9.18 -0.63 -16.98
CA GLU A 273 9.53 -0.24 -15.62
C GLU A 273 8.33 0.29 -14.82
N ILE A 274 7.48 1.10 -15.45
CA ILE A 274 6.28 1.67 -14.79
C ILE A 274 5.25 0.58 -14.47
N TYR A 275 5.05 -0.38 -15.37
CA TYR A 275 3.99 -1.39 -15.27
C TYR A 275 4.49 -2.76 -14.81
N LYS A 276 5.64 -2.82 -14.12
CA LYS A 276 6.07 -4.01 -13.37
C LYS A 276 4.95 -4.49 -12.46
N THR A 277 4.70 -5.79 -12.47
CA THR A 277 3.79 -6.40 -11.49
C THR A 277 4.52 -6.63 -10.17
N VAL A 278 3.78 -6.92 -9.10
CA VAL A 278 4.38 -7.23 -7.79
C VAL A 278 5.34 -8.45 -7.84
N TRP A 279 5.16 -9.35 -8.80
CA TRP A 279 6.00 -10.54 -9.00
C TRP A 279 7.34 -10.21 -9.68
N GLU A 280 7.41 -9.06 -10.33
CA GLU A 280 8.59 -8.54 -11.03
C GLU A 280 9.29 -7.44 -10.21
N THR A 281 8.68 -7.01 -9.11
CA THR A 281 9.22 -5.99 -8.21
C THR A 281 9.93 -6.65 -7.03
N SER A 282 11.08 -6.10 -6.64
CA SER A 282 11.80 -6.58 -5.48
C SER A 282 10.94 -6.46 -4.21
N GLN A 283 10.78 -7.56 -3.48
CA GLN A 283 10.09 -7.53 -2.18
C GLN A 283 10.84 -6.71 -1.14
N ARG A 284 12.15 -6.51 -1.33
CA ARG A 284 12.94 -5.55 -0.55
C ARG A 284 12.39 -4.13 -0.70
N THR A 285 12.05 -3.71 -1.92
CA THR A 285 11.42 -2.41 -2.19
C THR A 285 10.08 -2.29 -1.50
N VAL A 286 9.25 -3.34 -1.51
CA VAL A 286 7.96 -3.35 -0.80
C VAL A 286 8.16 -3.10 0.70
N ILE A 287 9.13 -3.80 1.31
CA ILE A 287 9.48 -3.66 2.73
C ILE A 287 10.07 -2.27 3.02
N ASP A 288 10.95 -1.76 2.16
CA ASP A 288 11.57 -0.44 2.32
C ASP A 288 10.51 0.68 2.25
N MET A 289 9.61 0.65 1.27
CA MET A 289 8.51 1.62 1.18
C MET A 289 7.54 1.51 2.37
N ALA A 290 7.36 0.31 2.92
CA ALA A 290 6.56 0.10 4.13
C ALA A 290 7.25 0.67 5.37
N ALA A 291 8.57 0.52 5.49
CA ALA A 291 9.37 1.10 6.56
C ALA A 291 9.41 2.63 6.46
N ASP A 292 9.48 3.17 5.25
CA ASP A 292 9.50 4.61 4.98
C ASP A 292 8.23 5.34 5.44
N ARG A 293 7.06 4.70 5.30
CA ARG A 293 5.78 5.28 5.73
C ARG A 293 5.43 5.00 7.19
N ALA A 294 6.03 3.98 7.81
CA ALA A 294 5.68 3.53 9.15
C ALA A 294 5.89 4.57 10.28
N PRO A 295 6.86 5.51 10.21
CA PRO A 295 6.96 6.64 11.14
C PRO A 295 5.74 7.55 11.18
N PHE A 296 4.86 7.46 10.18
CA PHE A 296 3.63 8.25 10.06
C PHE A 296 2.38 7.36 10.15
N ILE A 297 2.53 6.14 10.67
CA ILE A 297 1.43 5.20 10.93
C ILE A 297 1.52 4.74 12.40
N ASP A 298 0.66 5.30 13.24
CA ASP A 298 0.62 5.06 14.69
C ASP A 298 0.03 3.69 15.07
N GLN A 299 -0.79 3.09 14.21
CA GLN A 299 -1.14 1.67 14.27
C GLN A 299 -0.15 0.83 13.46
N THR A 300 -0.60 0.11 12.43
CA THR A 300 0.29 -0.53 11.45
C THR A 300 -0.41 -0.69 10.08
N GLN A 301 0.02 -1.66 9.26
CA GLN A 301 -0.31 -1.76 7.85
C GLN A 301 -0.37 -3.23 7.41
N SER A 302 -1.41 -3.60 6.68
CA SER A 302 -1.63 -4.94 6.13
C SER A 302 -0.69 -5.24 4.96
N MET A 303 0.59 -5.47 5.25
CA MET A 303 1.62 -5.67 4.23
C MET A 303 1.66 -7.12 3.76
N ASN A 304 1.05 -7.39 2.61
CA ASN A 304 1.28 -8.65 1.89
C ASN A 304 2.71 -8.71 1.35
N LEU A 305 3.24 -9.93 1.17
CA LEU A 305 4.49 -10.21 0.45
C LEU A 305 4.24 -11.27 -0.62
N TRP A 306 5.00 -11.22 -1.71
CA TRP A 306 4.81 -12.09 -2.88
C TRP A 306 6.09 -12.81 -3.25
N LEU A 307 6.00 -14.13 -3.40
CA LEU A 307 7.08 -14.96 -3.93
C LEU A 307 6.50 -15.98 -4.89
N SER A 308 6.89 -15.90 -6.17
CA SER A 308 6.47 -16.90 -7.17
C SER A 308 6.86 -18.31 -6.72
N ASN A 309 8.12 -18.49 -6.31
CA ASN A 309 8.67 -19.76 -5.81
C ASN A 309 9.20 -19.54 -4.38
N PRO A 310 8.36 -19.73 -3.34
CA PRO A 310 8.79 -19.55 -1.96
C PRO A 310 9.76 -20.66 -1.55
N THR A 311 10.86 -20.26 -0.91
CA THR A 311 11.81 -21.17 -0.26
C THR A 311 12.03 -20.69 1.17
N PHE A 312 12.46 -21.59 2.07
CA PHE A 312 12.76 -21.20 3.45
C PHE A 312 13.72 -20.01 3.51
N GLY A 313 14.81 -20.05 2.73
CA GLY A 313 15.80 -18.96 2.69
C GLY A 313 15.21 -17.61 2.28
N LYS A 314 14.36 -17.58 1.24
CA LYS A 314 13.72 -16.33 0.76
C LYS A 314 12.68 -15.80 1.76
N VAL A 315 11.88 -16.68 2.34
CA VAL A 315 10.86 -16.28 3.33
C VAL A 315 11.53 -15.79 4.61
N ASN A 316 12.54 -16.51 5.09
CA ASN A 316 13.32 -16.12 6.27
C ASN A 316 14.02 -14.78 6.07
N SER A 317 14.67 -14.55 4.93
CA SER A 317 15.37 -13.27 4.67
C SER A 317 14.40 -12.09 4.61
N MET A 318 13.21 -12.24 4.01
CA MET A 318 12.18 -11.20 4.02
C MET A 318 11.69 -10.89 5.45
N HIS A 319 11.46 -11.92 6.27
CA HIS A 319 11.05 -11.72 7.65
C HIS A 319 12.12 -11.05 8.51
N MET A 320 13.38 -11.46 8.38
CA MET A 320 14.48 -10.84 9.12
C MET A 320 14.67 -9.38 8.68
N TYR A 321 14.64 -9.11 7.38
CA TYR A 321 14.74 -7.75 6.86
C TYR A 321 13.59 -6.84 7.34
N ALA A 322 12.34 -7.33 7.29
CA ALA A 322 11.19 -6.60 7.80
C ALA A 322 11.28 -6.32 9.32
N TRP A 323 11.80 -7.29 10.09
CA TRP A 323 12.02 -7.16 11.52
C TRP A 323 13.13 -6.16 11.86
N GLU A 324 14.29 -6.25 11.19
CA GLU A 324 15.44 -5.34 11.34
C GLU A 324 15.08 -3.89 10.98
N LYS A 325 14.24 -3.70 9.97
CA LYS A 325 13.65 -2.39 9.63
C LYS A 325 12.68 -1.85 10.68
N GLY A 326 12.40 -2.64 11.72
CA GLY A 326 11.53 -2.28 12.81
C GLY A 326 10.05 -2.28 12.44
N LEU A 327 9.60 -2.98 11.39
CA LEU A 327 8.17 -3.02 11.09
C LEU A 327 7.34 -3.53 12.28
N LYS A 328 6.06 -3.16 12.33
CA LYS A 328 5.11 -3.66 13.32
C LYS A 328 4.45 -4.94 12.79
N THR A 329 3.87 -4.88 11.59
CA THR A 329 3.47 -6.05 10.80
C THR A 329 4.54 -6.37 9.76
N GLY A 330 5.18 -7.53 9.89
CA GLY A 330 6.24 -7.98 8.97
C GLY A 330 5.71 -8.67 7.72
N MET A 331 4.53 -9.30 7.82
CA MET A 331 3.83 -9.92 6.71
C MET A 331 2.37 -10.15 7.13
N TYR A 332 1.43 -9.84 6.23
CA TYR A 332 0.03 -10.20 6.37
C TYR A 332 -0.23 -11.55 5.70
N TYR A 333 -0.36 -11.59 4.38
CA TYR A 333 -0.29 -12.83 3.61
C TYR A 333 1.05 -12.97 2.89
N LEU A 334 1.57 -14.19 2.87
CA LEU A 334 2.48 -14.64 1.81
C LEU A 334 1.64 -15.11 0.63
N ARG A 335 1.84 -14.52 -0.54
CA ARG A 335 1.18 -14.91 -1.78
C ARG A 335 2.19 -15.60 -2.69
N SER A 336 1.88 -16.82 -3.11
CA SER A 336 2.64 -17.56 -4.12
C SER A 336 1.83 -17.77 -5.39
N ARG A 337 2.50 -18.22 -6.46
CA ARG A 337 1.86 -18.68 -7.69
C ARG A 337 2.12 -20.17 -7.86
N SER A 338 1.22 -20.86 -8.55
CA SER A 338 1.46 -22.25 -8.91
C SER A 338 2.67 -22.34 -9.85
N ALA A 339 3.44 -23.43 -9.77
CA ALA A 339 4.56 -23.67 -10.67
C ALA A 339 4.10 -23.68 -12.14
N VAL A 340 2.88 -24.16 -12.42
CA VAL A 340 2.28 -24.19 -13.76
C VAL A 340 2.04 -22.79 -14.33
N ASP A 341 1.57 -21.85 -13.50
CA ASP A 341 1.36 -20.47 -13.95
C ASP A 341 2.69 -19.74 -14.20
N ALA A 342 3.74 -20.06 -13.45
CA ALA A 342 5.10 -19.57 -13.70
C ALA A 342 5.70 -20.18 -14.98
N VAL A 343 5.45 -21.48 -15.22
CA VAL A 343 5.91 -22.20 -16.42
C VAL A 343 5.21 -21.70 -17.67
N LYS A 344 3.91 -21.36 -17.66
CA LYS A 344 3.24 -20.78 -18.85
C LYS A 344 3.92 -19.51 -19.38
N VAL A 345 4.41 -18.65 -18.50
CA VAL A 345 5.19 -17.44 -18.86
C VAL A 345 6.58 -17.81 -19.42
N THR A 346 7.16 -18.91 -18.93
CA THR A 346 8.46 -19.42 -19.41
C THR A 346 8.31 -20.12 -20.78
N VAL A 347 7.24 -20.90 -20.97
CA VAL A 347 6.94 -21.61 -22.22
C VAL A 347 6.47 -20.65 -23.31
N SER A 348 5.74 -19.57 -22.97
CA SER A 348 5.39 -18.54 -23.96
C SER A 348 6.65 -17.84 -24.50
N SER A 349 7.60 -17.54 -23.62
CA SER A 349 8.89 -16.95 -24.00
C SER A 349 9.78 -17.92 -24.78
N GLU A 350 9.81 -19.21 -24.42
CA GLU A 350 10.53 -20.26 -25.18
C GLU A 350 9.91 -20.54 -26.54
N LYS A 351 8.58 -20.68 -26.63
CA LYS A 351 7.87 -20.89 -27.90
C LYS A 351 8.10 -19.72 -28.84
N ARG A 352 8.09 -18.50 -28.30
CA ARG A 352 8.36 -17.27 -29.05
C ARG A 352 9.83 -17.14 -29.44
N ALA A 353 10.77 -17.55 -28.59
CA ALA A 353 12.19 -17.62 -28.94
C ALA A 353 12.44 -18.61 -30.08
N LYS A 354 11.74 -19.76 -30.06
CA LYS A 354 11.77 -20.76 -31.13
C LYS A 354 11.17 -20.24 -32.43
N GLU A 355 10.02 -19.57 -32.38
CA GLU A 355 9.41 -18.93 -33.56
C GLU A 355 10.30 -17.82 -34.14
N ASN A 356 10.96 -17.01 -33.30
CA ASN A 356 11.90 -15.98 -33.76
C ASN A 356 13.19 -16.59 -34.36
N PHE A 357 13.71 -17.68 -33.79
CA PHE A 357 14.84 -18.41 -34.37
C PHE A 357 14.51 -18.99 -35.74
N LEU A 358 13.33 -19.60 -35.87
CA LEU A 358 12.84 -20.14 -37.14
C LEU A 358 12.65 -19.04 -38.20
N ASN A 359 12.10 -17.89 -37.80
CA ASN A 359 11.87 -16.76 -38.72
C ASN A 359 13.15 -16.01 -39.12
N ASN A 360 14.17 -15.98 -38.26
CA ASN A 360 15.48 -15.38 -38.58
C ASN A 360 16.35 -16.26 -39.47
N ASN A 361 16.11 -17.58 -39.49
CA ASN A 361 16.81 -18.52 -40.37
C ASN A 361 16.11 -18.72 -41.73
N THR A 362 15.03 -17.98 -42.01
CA THR A 362 14.33 -18.00 -43.30
C THR A 362 14.72 -16.88 -44.27
N THR A 363 15.80 -16.14 -44.00
CA THR A 363 16.42 -15.24 -44.98
C THR A 363 17.77 -15.79 -45.41
N ASP A 364 17.78 -16.42 -46.59
CA ASP A 364 18.91 -16.80 -47.45
C ASP A 364 20.19 -17.32 -46.78
N ALA A 365 20.29 -18.65 -46.71
CA ALA A 365 21.52 -19.34 -47.10
C ALA A 365 21.15 -20.66 -47.76
N THR A 366 21.37 -20.73 -49.08
CA THR A 366 21.62 -21.99 -49.77
C THR A 366 22.84 -22.65 -49.12
N GLU A 367 22.65 -23.45 -48.07
CA GLU A 367 23.65 -24.41 -47.63
C GLU A 367 23.70 -25.55 -48.65
N GLU A 368 24.67 -25.47 -49.57
CA GLU A 368 25.11 -26.64 -50.33
C GLU A 368 25.58 -27.72 -49.36
N CYS A 369 24.81 -28.81 -49.30
CA CYS A 369 25.19 -30.03 -48.61
C CYS A 369 26.33 -30.72 -49.39
N LEU A 370 27.58 -30.40 -49.03
CA LEU A 370 28.77 -31.13 -49.47
C LEU A 370 28.98 -32.41 -48.65
N THR A 371 28.03 -33.33 -48.71
CA THR A 371 28.27 -34.74 -48.38
C THR A 371 27.27 -35.61 -49.12
N CYS A 372 27.64 -36.02 -50.33
CA CYS A 372 27.39 -37.34 -50.94
C CYS A 372 27.69 -37.27 -52.45
N THR A 373 28.91 -37.65 -52.87
CA THR A 373 29.14 -38.58 -53.98
C THR A 373 30.64 -38.87 -54.11
N ALA A 374 30.92 -40.17 -54.23
CA ALA A 374 32.21 -40.79 -54.53
C ALA A 374 32.50 -40.76 -56.03
#